data_AF-A0A934F6B0-F1
#
_entry.id   AF-A0A934F6B0-F1
#
_cell.length_a   1.000
_cell.length_b   1.000
_cell.length_c   1.000
_cell.angle_alpha   90.00
_cell.angle_beta   90.00
_cell.angle_gamma   90.00
#
_symmetry.space_group_name_H-M   'P 1'
#
loop_
_entity.id
_entity.type
_entity.pdbx_description
1 polymer ?
#
loop_
_entity_poly.entity_id
_entity_poly.type
_entity_poly.pdbx_seq_one_letter_code
_entity_poly.pdbx_strand_id
1 'polypeptide(L)'
;MSTQNEHLSQLESSIRHIEERNRRVEADKAWETSGCRKLALTILTYLVMVLFLHTVRIGRAWTSAIIPALGFWLSTLTLPIVKRWWVRRYFVK
;
A
#
# COMPACT_ATOMS: atom_id res chain seq x y z
N MET A 1 25.69 38.36 14.59
CA MET A 1 26.12 36.98 14.90
C MET A 1 24.94 36.11 15.37
N SER A 2 24.05 36.60 16.23
CA SER A 2 22.80 35.90 16.63
C SER A 2 21.82 35.67 15.47
N THR A 3 21.60 36.66 14.60
CA THR A 3 20.67 36.58 13.45
C THR A 3 21.07 35.52 12.42
N GLN A 4 22.37 35.33 12.16
CA GLN A 4 22.83 34.30 11.21
C GLN A 4 22.57 32.88 11.72
N ASN A 5 22.71 32.64 13.03
CA ASN A 5 22.40 31.34 13.64
C ASN A 5 20.90 31.05 13.61
N GLU A 6 20.07 32.08 13.78
CA GLU A 6 18.62 31.95 13.70
C GLU A 6 18.17 31.58 12.28
N HIS A 7 18.71 32.25 11.25
CA HIS A 7 18.48 31.88 9.86
C HIS A 7 18.95 30.45 9.53
N LEU A 8 20.13 30.03 10.03
CA LEU A 8 20.62 28.66 9.87
C LEU A 8 19.64 27.65 10.47
N SER A 9 19.18 27.91 11.71
CA SER A 9 18.25 27.02 12.41
C SER A 9 16.90 26.89 11.69
N GLN A 10 16.40 27.99 11.10
CA GLN A 10 15.17 28.00 10.31
C GLN A 10 15.33 27.20 9.01
N LEU A 11 16.46 27.36 8.32
CA LEU A 11 16.77 26.57 7.12
C LEU A 11 16.86 25.09 7.45
N GLU A 12 17.58 24.72 8.51
CA GLU A 12 17.67 23.32 8.93
C GLU A 12 16.30 22.72 9.27
N SER A 13 15.44 23.47 9.96
CA SER A 13 14.08 23.00 10.27
C SER A 13 13.24 22.77 9.01
N SER A 14 13.39 23.65 8.02
CA SER A 14 12.71 23.57 6.73
C SER A 14 13.24 22.38 5.90
N ILE A 15 14.56 22.16 5.90
CA ILE A 15 15.20 21.00 5.24
C ILE A 15 14.68 19.70 5.85
N ARG A 16 14.70 19.58 7.19
CA ARG A 16 14.18 18.38 7.88
C ARG A 16 12.72 18.11 7.54
N HIS A 17 11.89 19.14 7.49
CA HIS A 17 10.48 18.99 7.13
C HIS A 17 10.30 18.55 5.66
N ILE A 18 11.12 19.05 4.74
CA ILE A 18 11.10 18.63 3.33
C ILE A 18 11.55 17.17 3.21
N GLU A 19 12.63 16.77 3.89
CA GLU A 19 13.13 15.39 3.90
C GLU A 19 12.10 14.41 4.45
N GLU A 20 11.41 14.74 5.54
CA GLU A 20 10.38 13.88 6.12
C GLU A 20 9.20 13.66 5.18
N ARG A 21 8.77 14.69 4.45
CA ARG A 21 7.71 14.55 3.45
C ARG A 21 8.20 13.75 2.25
N ASN A 22 9.40 14.03 1.75
CA ASN A 22 9.99 13.31 0.62
C ASN A 22 10.12 11.82 0.94
N ARG A 23 10.57 11.47 2.15
CA ARG A 23 10.65 10.08 2.63
C ARG A 23 9.30 9.36 2.53
N ARG A 24 8.19 10.01 2.89
CA ARG A 24 6.84 9.43 2.76
C ARG A 24 6.46 9.22 1.29
N VAL A 25 6.75 10.20 0.44
CA VAL A 25 6.46 10.12 -1.00
C VAL A 25 7.29 9.04 -1.68
N GLU A 26 8.55 8.91 -1.32
CA GLU A 26 9.44 7.88 -1.84
C GLU A 26 9.02 6.47 -1.39
N ALA A 27 8.56 6.32 -0.15
CA ALA A 27 7.99 5.06 0.34
C ALA A 27 6.80 4.62 -0.52
N ASP A 28 5.94 5.58 -0.86
CA ASP A 28 4.76 5.35 -1.67
C ASP A 28 5.14 5.01 -3.12
N LYS A 29 6.07 5.75 -3.71
CA LYS A 29 6.61 5.44 -5.04
C LYS A 29 7.25 4.06 -5.10
N ALA A 30 8.11 3.73 -4.13
CA ALA A 30 8.78 2.43 -4.07
C ALA A 30 7.76 1.29 -3.94
N TRP A 31 6.73 1.46 -3.11
CA TRP A 31 5.63 0.51 -3.00
C TRP A 31 4.91 0.29 -4.35
N GLU A 32 4.58 1.36 -5.07
CA GLU A 32 3.90 1.26 -6.36
C GLU A 32 4.80 0.65 -7.45
N THR A 33 6.07 1.02 -7.49
CA THR A 33 7.06 0.50 -8.45
C THR A 33 7.43 -0.96 -8.18
N SER A 34 7.48 -1.40 -6.92
CA SER A 34 7.89 -2.76 -6.52
C SER A 34 7.02 -3.89 -7.09
N GLY A 35 5.85 -3.57 -7.67
CA GLY A 35 4.90 -4.57 -8.15
C GLY A 35 4.22 -5.36 -7.03
N CYS A 36 4.58 -5.12 -5.76
CA CYS A 36 4.04 -5.84 -4.60
C CYS A 36 2.52 -5.63 -4.46
N ARG A 37 2.00 -4.44 -4.81
CA ARG A 37 0.56 -4.18 -4.92
C ARG A 37 -0.15 -5.12 -5.89
N LYS A 38 0.43 -5.30 -7.10
CA LYS A 38 -0.15 -6.17 -8.14
C LYS A 38 -0.12 -7.62 -7.69
N LEU A 39 1.01 -8.08 -7.12
CA LEU A 39 1.15 -9.43 -6.60
C LEU A 39 0.13 -9.73 -5.49
N ALA A 40 -0.05 -8.81 -4.53
CA ALA A 40 -1.02 -8.96 -3.45
C ALA A 40 -2.47 -9.09 -3.97
N LEU A 41 -2.84 -8.25 -4.94
CA LEU A 41 -4.15 -8.32 -5.59
C LEU A 41 -4.37 -9.66 -6.32
N THR A 42 -3.37 -10.12 -7.09
CA THR A 42 -3.45 -11.38 -7.81
C THR A 42 -3.61 -12.57 -6.87
N ILE A 43 -2.80 -12.64 -5.80
CA ILE A 43 -2.89 -13.72 -4.81
C ILE A 43 -4.25 -13.70 -4.11
N LEU A 44 -4.70 -12.53 -3.65
CA LEU A 44 -5.99 -12.40 -2.98
C LEU A 44 -7.14 -12.83 -3.89
N THR A 45 -7.13 -12.37 -5.14
CA THR A 45 -8.18 -12.69 -6.12
C THR A 45 -8.19 -14.19 -6.43
N TYR A 46 -7.02 -14.79 -6.60
CA TYR A 46 -6.88 -16.22 -6.82
C TYR A 46 -7.41 -17.03 -5.63
N LEU A 47 -7.02 -16.68 -4.40
CA LEU A 47 -7.49 -17.36 -3.19
C LEU A 47 -9.01 -17.28 -3.03
N VAL A 48 -9.59 -16.09 -3.22
CA VAL A 48 -11.04 -15.90 -3.16
C VAL A 48 -11.73 -16.76 -4.23
N MET A 49 -11.21 -16.80 -5.45
CA MET A 49 -11.78 -17.59 -6.54
C MET A 49 -11.67 -19.10 -6.28
N VAL A 50 -10.54 -19.58 -5.76
CA VAL A 50 -10.33 -20.99 -5.42
C VAL A 50 -11.28 -21.43 -4.30
N LEU A 51 -11.37 -20.66 -3.22
CA LEU A 51 -12.29 -20.94 -2.11
C LEU A 51 -13.74 -20.98 -2.61
N PHE A 52 -14.11 -20.02 -3.46
CA PHE A 52 -15.44 -19.95 -4.04
C PHE A 52 -15.76 -21.14 -4.95
N LEU A 53 -14.89 -21.44 -5.91
CA LEU A 53 -15.05 -22.58 -6.83
C LEU A 53 -15.15 -23.90 -6.06
N HIS A 54 -14.48 -24.02 -4.92
CA HIS A 54 -14.59 -25.19 -4.07
C HIS A 54 -15.98 -25.29 -3.40
N THR A 55 -16.58 -24.17 -3.01
CA THR A 55 -17.91 -24.13 -2.37
C THR A 55 -19.09 -24.23 -3.35
N VAL A 56 -18.91 -23.89 -4.62
CA VAL A 56 -20.02 -23.85 -5.59
C VAL A 56 -20.07 -25.12 -6.44
N ARG A 57 -21.06 -25.97 -6.14
CA ARG A 57 -21.62 -26.91 -7.12
C ARG A 57 -22.48 -26.11 -8.11
N ILE A 58 -21.85 -25.73 -9.23
CA ILE A 58 -22.37 -25.19 -10.50
C ILE A 58 -23.88 -24.85 -10.50
N GLY A 59 -24.22 -23.56 -10.64
CA GLY A 59 -25.59 -23.18 -11.06
C GLY A 59 -26.11 -21.75 -10.85
N ARG A 60 -25.39 -20.81 -10.19
CA ARG A 60 -25.98 -19.48 -9.88
C ARG A 60 -25.06 -18.30 -10.26
N ALA A 61 -25.31 -17.68 -11.42
CA ALA A 61 -24.58 -16.51 -11.94
C ALA A 61 -24.50 -15.33 -10.96
N TRP A 62 -25.53 -15.14 -10.12
CA TRP A 62 -25.58 -14.11 -9.08
C TRP A 62 -24.48 -14.28 -8.02
N THR A 63 -24.14 -15.52 -7.68
CA THR A 63 -23.04 -15.79 -6.74
C THR A 63 -21.67 -15.56 -7.39
N SER A 64 -21.56 -15.72 -8.70
CA SER A 64 -20.32 -15.44 -9.44
C SER A 64 -20.01 -13.94 -9.50
N ALA A 65 -21.04 -13.09 -9.54
CA ALA A 65 -20.92 -11.64 -9.62
C ALA A 65 -20.53 -10.96 -8.28
N ILE A 66 -20.74 -11.63 -7.14
CA ILE A 66 -20.33 -11.08 -5.84
C ILE A 66 -18.82 -11.24 -5.60
N ILE A 67 -18.17 -12.15 -6.31
CA ILE A 67 -16.74 -12.48 -6.13
C ILE A 67 -15.84 -11.29 -6.47
N PRO A 68 -15.97 -10.61 -7.63
CA PRO A 68 -15.12 -9.47 -7.96
C PRO A 68 -15.38 -8.29 -7.00
N ALA A 69 -16.63 -8.12 -6.56
CA ALA A 69 -17.01 -7.07 -5.60
C ALA A 69 -16.38 -7.32 -4.21
N LEU A 70 -16.46 -8.55 -3.70
CA LEU A 70 -15.82 -8.93 -2.44
C LEU A 70 -14.30 -8.87 -2.54
N GLY A 71 -13.71 -9.37 -3.63
CA GLY A 71 -12.27 -9.29 -3.86
C GLY A 71 -11.77 -7.84 -3.89
N PHE A 72 -12.51 -6.95 -4.55
CA PHE A 72 -12.21 -5.51 -4.53
C PHE A 72 -12.33 -4.94 -3.12
N TRP A 73 -13.41 -5.22 -2.39
CA TRP A 73 -13.60 -4.70 -1.04
C TRP A 73 -12.55 -5.20 -0.05
N LEU A 74 -12.19 -6.49 -0.11
CA LEU A 74 -11.08 -7.02 0.69
C LEU A 74 -9.75 -6.39 0.30
N SER A 75 -9.55 -6.04 -0.97
CA SER A 75 -8.32 -5.37 -1.40
C SER A 75 -8.16 -3.99 -0.78
N THR A 76 -9.24 -3.23 -0.61
CA THR A 76 -9.17 -1.89 0.01
C THR A 76 -8.78 -1.96 1.48
N LEU A 77 -9.12 -3.07 2.17
CA LEU A 77 -8.76 -3.30 3.57
C LEU A 77 -7.34 -3.90 3.72
N THR A 78 -6.96 -4.82 2.84
CA THR A 78 -5.68 -5.55 2.94
C THR A 78 -4.50 -4.75 2.41
N LEU A 79 -4.65 -4.01 1.31
CA LEU A 79 -3.55 -3.27 0.68
C LEU A 79 -2.87 -2.23 1.61
N PRO A 80 -3.58 -1.43 2.42
CA PRO A 80 -2.94 -0.52 3.39
C PRO A 80 -2.14 -1.25 4.47
N ILE A 81 -2.56 -2.46 4.86
CA ILE A 81 -1.86 -3.28 5.85
C ILE A 81 -0.57 -3.83 5.23
N VAL A 82 -0.66 -4.41 4.04
CA VAL A 82 0.51 -4.94 3.32
C VAL A 82 1.50 -3.83 2.98
N LYS A 83 1.03 -2.65 2.54
CA LYS A 83 1.87 -1.48 2.30
C LYS A 83 2.63 -1.08 3.57
N ARG A 84 1.96 -0.97 4.72
CA ARG A 84 2.60 -0.63 6.01
C ARG A 84 3.63 -1.67 6.46
N TRP A 85 3.38 -2.95 6.18
CA TRP A 85 4.34 -4.01 6.46
C TRP A 85 5.55 -3.93 5.53
N TRP A 86 5.32 -3.75 4.23
CA TRP A 86 6.37 -3.68 3.22
C TRP A 86 7.29 -2.47 3.42
N VAL A 87 6.71 -1.29 3.66
CA VAL A 87 7.48 -0.06 3.95
C VAL A 87 8.38 -0.26 5.17
N ARG A 88 7.87 -0.88 6.24
CA ARG A 88 8.69 -1.18 7.44
C ARG A 88 9.81 -2.17 7.16
N ARG A 89 9.60 -3.14 6.26
CA ARG A 89 10.55 -4.23 6.01
C ARG A 89 11.62 -3.89 4.96
N TYR A 90 11.28 -3.05 3.98
CA TYR A 90 12.08 -2.80 2.78
C TYR A 90 12.44 -1.33 2.54
N PHE A 91 11.64 -0.37 3.02
CA PHE A 91 11.91 1.07 2.84
C PHE A 91 12.62 1.70 4.04
N VAL A 92 12.65 1.02 5.20
CA VAL A 92 13.52 1.41 6.32
C VAL A 92 14.91 0.84 6.08
N LYS A 93 15.73 1.57 5.32
CA LYS A 93 17.18 1.41 5.28
C LYS A 93 17.83 2.77 5.09
#